data_AF-A0A8H4KYT9-F1
#
_entry.id   AF-A0A8H4KYT9-F1
#
_cell.length_a   1.000
_cell.length_b   1.000
_cell.length_c   1.000
_cell.angle_alpha   90.00
_cell.angle_beta   90.00
_cell.angle_gamma   90.00
#
_symmetry.space_group_name_H-M   'P 1'
#
loop_
_entity.id
_entity.type
_entity.pdbx_description
1 polymer ?
#
loop_
_entity_poly.entity_id
_entity_poly.type
_entity_poly.pdbx_seq_one_letter_code
_entity_poly.pdbx_strand_id
1 'polypeptide(L)'
;MGDCTPVPERRERIVAFAKFNLDALLSLATQLRGGRPCTTDVSKRPKAGSLNWVILITFDDGIEWVFRSPRRSMSIKTKSHYKMTISEASTLKYLGKHSSVPVPEVYSFSGSHDNEIGVPYILMSKASGRALSEYDWSEAFRIPGYTVQIPLLP
;
A
#
# COMPACT_ATOMS: atom_id res chain seq x y z
N MET A 1 15.22 16.34 43.23
CA MET A 1 14.91 16.82 41.86
C MET A 1 15.12 15.64 40.94
N GLY A 2 14.04 15.03 40.47
CA GLY A 2 14.10 13.82 39.65
C GLY A 2 14.65 14.16 38.27
N ASP A 3 15.68 13.42 37.87
CA ASP A 3 16.27 13.49 36.54
C ASP A 3 15.25 12.94 35.52
N CYS A 4 14.63 13.86 34.77
CA CYS A 4 13.78 13.50 33.64
C CYS A 4 14.69 13.08 32.48
N THR A 5 14.99 11.79 32.40
CA THR A 5 15.57 11.20 31.19
C THR A 5 14.67 11.58 30.00
N PRO A 6 15.20 12.20 28.94
CA PRO A 6 14.43 12.52 27.75
C PRO A 6 13.84 11.22 27.19
N VAL A 7 12.52 11.16 27.03
CA VAL A 7 11.87 10.07 26.32
C VAL A 7 12.47 10.06 24.90
N PRO A 8 13.05 8.94 24.44
CA PRO A 8 13.63 8.89 23.11
C PRO A 8 12.59 9.29 22.08
N GLU A 9 12.87 10.34 21.29
CA GLU A 9 11.98 10.75 20.21
C GLU A 9 11.68 9.52 19.34
N ARG A 10 10.38 9.26 19.19
CA ARG A 10 9.88 8.08 18.48
C ARG A 10 10.27 8.22 17.01
N ARG A 11 11.36 7.57 16.60
CA ARG A 11 11.88 7.61 15.22
C ARG A 11 10.77 7.37 14.20
N GLU A 12 10.62 8.26 13.24
CA GLU A 12 9.74 8.07 12.09
C GLU A 12 10.22 6.85 11.29
N ARG A 13 9.39 5.80 11.25
CA ARG A 13 9.72 4.55 10.55
C ARG A 13 9.08 4.49 9.16
N ILE A 14 8.22 5.44 8.84
CA ILE A 14 7.49 5.50 7.57
C ILE A 14 8.43 5.66 6.36
N VAL A 15 9.60 6.27 6.55
CA VAL A 15 10.63 6.46 5.52
C VAL A 15 11.60 5.27 5.37
N ALA A 16 11.29 4.11 5.97
CA ALA A 16 12.20 2.97 6.00
C ALA A 16 12.59 2.40 4.62
N PHE A 17 11.82 2.65 3.56
CA PHE A 17 12.12 2.18 2.20
C PHE A 17 12.57 3.28 1.25
N ALA A 18 12.21 4.53 1.52
CA ALA A 18 12.60 5.69 0.74
C ALA A 18 12.38 6.98 1.55
N LYS A 19 13.16 8.01 1.25
CA LYS A 19 12.81 9.39 1.59
C LYS A 19 11.80 9.89 0.55
N PHE A 20 10.70 10.48 1.00
CA PHE A 20 9.64 11.04 0.16
C PHE A 20 8.97 12.19 0.92
N ASN A 21 8.27 13.06 0.21
CA ASN A 21 7.56 14.18 0.79
C ASN A 21 6.17 13.72 1.25
N LEU A 22 6.02 13.49 2.56
CA LEU A 22 4.75 13.05 3.16
C LEU A 22 3.69 14.15 3.10
N ASP A 23 4.05 15.41 3.29
CA ASP A 23 3.10 16.52 3.27
C ASP A 23 2.50 16.70 1.87
N ALA A 24 3.31 16.57 0.81
CA ALA A 24 2.82 16.57 -0.57
C ALA A 24 1.86 15.39 -0.83
N LEU A 25 2.15 14.20 -0.27
CA LEU A 25 1.27 13.05 -0.38
C LEU A 25 -0.09 13.29 0.30
N LEU A 26 -0.09 13.77 1.54
CA LEU A 26 -1.32 14.06 2.28
C LEU A 26 -2.11 15.21 1.66
N SER A 27 -1.42 16.24 1.15
CA SER A 27 -2.03 17.35 0.42
C SER A 27 -2.71 16.87 -0.85
N LEU A 28 -2.02 16.06 -1.66
CA LEU A 28 -2.59 15.45 -2.86
C LEU A 28 -3.81 14.58 -2.53
N ALA A 29 -3.72 13.72 -1.52
CA ALA A 29 -4.82 12.85 -1.11
C ALA A 29 -6.04 13.65 -0.64
N THR A 30 -5.81 14.71 0.14
CA THR A 30 -6.84 15.64 0.62
C THR A 30 -7.52 16.36 -0.55
N GLN A 31 -6.74 16.88 -1.52
CA GLN A 31 -7.27 17.54 -2.71
C GLN A 31 -8.11 16.59 -3.57
N LEU A 32 -7.61 15.39 -3.84
CA LEU A 32 -8.33 14.37 -4.61
C LEU A 32 -9.62 13.91 -3.94
N ARG A 33 -9.76 14.12 -2.62
CA ARG A 33 -10.95 13.78 -1.85
C ARG A 33 -11.79 14.99 -1.45
N GLY A 34 -11.73 16.06 -2.25
CA GLY A 34 -12.59 17.23 -2.07
C GLY A 34 -12.28 18.04 -0.81
N GLY A 35 -11.01 18.11 -0.41
CA GLY A 35 -10.56 18.85 0.77
C GLY A 35 -10.71 18.09 2.09
N ARG A 36 -11.11 16.82 2.05
CA ARG A 36 -11.27 16.00 3.25
C ARG A 36 -9.91 15.64 3.87
N PRO A 37 -9.65 15.97 5.15
CA PRO A 37 -8.37 15.70 5.81
C PRO A 37 -8.04 14.21 5.88
N CYS A 38 -6.74 13.90 5.84
CA CYS A 38 -6.22 12.57 6.03
C CYS A 38 -4.92 12.55 6.82
N THR A 39 -4.60 11.38 7.38
CA THR A 39 -3.42 11.15 8.20
C THR A 39 -2.80 9.79 7.90
N THR A 40 -1.59 9.57 8.40
CA THR A 40 -0.94 8.25 8.40
C THR A 40 -0.09 8.09 9.66
N ASP A 41 0.15 6.85 10.08
CA ASP A 41 0.95 6.55 11.26
C ASP A 41 2.45 6.55 10.91
N VAL A 42 3.11 7.69 11.15
CA VAL A 42 4.54 7.89 10.86
C VAL A 42 5.47 7.00 11.68
N SER A 43 4.98 6.47 12.81
CA SER A 43 5.76 5.59 13.69
C SER A 43 5.81 4.14 13.21
N LYS A 44 4.91 3.77 12.29
CA LYS A 44 4.86 2.43 11.70
C LYS A 44 5.79 2.33 10.49
N ARG A 45 6.46 1.18 10.40
CA ARG A 45 7.17 0.82 9.18
C ARG A 45 6.15 0.50 8.08
N PRO A 46 6.35 0.93 6.82
CA PRO A 46 5.46 0.58 5.73
C PRO A 46 5.35 -0.94 5.57
N LYS A 47 4.18 -1.41 5.14
CA LYS A 47 4.03 -2.80 4.70
C LYS A 47 4.85 -2.99 3.42
N ALA A 48 5.34 -4.19 3.16
CA ALA A 48 6.13 -4.45 1.96
C ALA A 48 5.93 -5.87 1.46
N GLY A 49 5.85 -6.00 0.14
CA GLY A 49 6.03 -7.26 -0.58
C GLY A 49 7.38 -7.29 -1.28
N SER A 50 7.56 -8.20 -2.23
CA SER A 50 8.83 -8.36 -2.96
C SER A 50 9.20 -7.13 -3.80
N LEU A 51 8.21 -6.50 -4.43
CA LEU A 51 8.43 -5.44 -5.42
C LEU A 51 8.03 -4.04 -4.95
N ASN A 52 7.14 -3.93 -3.97
CA ASN A 52 6.56 -2.65 -3.55
C ASN A 52 6.49 -2.53 -2.04
N TRP A 53 6.55 -1.29 -1.57
CA TRP A 53 6.23 -0.91 -0.20
C TRP A 53 4.95 -0.05 -0.20
N VAL A 54 4.24 -0.06 0.92
CA VAL A 54 2.87 0.42 1.04
C VAL A 54 2.65 1.18 2.35
N ILE A 55 2.04 2.35 2.24
CA ILE A 55 1.50 3.13 3.35
C ILE A 55 -0.02 3.17 3.24
N LEU A 56 -0.70 3.15 4.39
CA LEU A 56 -2.14 3.40 4.48
C LEU A 56 -2.38 4.86 4.87
N ILE A 57 -3.22 5.52 4.10
CA ILE A 57 -3.71 6.88 4.37
C ILE A 57 -5.13 6.75 4.88
N THR A 58 -5.39 7.22 6.10
CA THR A 58 -6.70 7.15 6.74
C THR A 58 -7.32 8.53 6.77
N PHE A 59 -8.53 8.65 6.25
CA PHE A 59 -9.29 9.89 6.32
C PHE A 59 -10.16 9.95 7.58
N ASP A 60 -10.67 11.15 7.87
CA ASP A 60 -11.50 11.42 9.05
C ASP A 60 -12.81 10.62 9.12
N ASP A 61 -13.33 10.13 7.99
CA ASP A 61 -14.52 9.25 7.92
C ASP A 61 -14.18 7.75 7.97
N GLY A 62 -12.92 7.41 8.25
CA GLY A 62 -12.48 6.02 8.38
C GLY A 62 -12.21 5.29 7.06
N ILE A 63 -12.41 5.95 5.90
CA ILE A 63 -11.99 5.38 4.62
C ILE A 63 -10.47 5.37 4.54
N GLU A 64 -9.92 4.29 4.01
CA GLU A 64 -8.49 4.11 3.83
C GLU A 64 -8.12 4.06 2.34
N TRP A 65 -7.07 4.80 1.99
CA TRP A 65 -6.38 4.71 0.71
C TRP A 65 -5.02 4.05 0.87
N VAL A 66 -4.52 3.52 -0.24
CA VAL A 66 -3.24 2.84 -0.36
C VAL A 66 -2.31 3.70 -1.19
N PHE A 67 -1.18 4.08 -0.60
CA PHE A 67 -0.04 4.61 -1.32
C PHE A 67 0.98 3.49 -1.53
N ARG A 68 1.22 3.13 -2.79
CA ARG A 68 2.14 2.05 -3.20
C ARG A 68 3.29 2.65 -3.98
N SER A 69 4.52 2.28 -3.64
CA SER A 69 5.73 2.67 -4.38
C SER A 69 6.65 1.47 -4.60
N PRO A 70 7.39 1.42 -5.72
CA PRO A 70 8.40 0.39 -5.96
C PRO A 70 9.46 0.37 -4.86
N ARG A 71 9.87 -0.83 -4.46
CA ARG A 71 11.08 -1.05 -3.65
C ARG A 71 12.30 -0.94 -4.56
N ARG A 72 13.34 -0.27 -4.07
CA ARG A 72 14.65 -0.35 -4.73
C ARG A 72 15.14 -1.80 -4.66
N SER A 73 15.29 -2.43 -5.82
CA SER A 73 15.97 -3.71 -5.97
C SER A 73 17.26 -3.52 -6.76
N MET A 74 18.36 -4.13 -6.32
CA MET A 74 19.62 -4.10 -7.07
C MET A 74 19.49 -4.74 -8.45
N SER A 75 18.53 -5.65 -8.64
CA SER A 75 18.31 -6.36 -9.89
C SER A 75 17.44 -5.62 -10.90
N ILE A 76 16.72 -4.55 -10.50
CA ILE A 76 15.77 -3.84 -11.37
C ILE A 76 16.27 -2.41 -11.63
N LYS A 77 16.58 -2.12 -12.89
CA LYS A 77 17.03 -0.79 -13.32
C LYS A 77 15.91 0.25 -13.15
N THR A 78 16.26 1.49 -12.81
CA THR A 78 15.31 2.60 -12.60
C THR A 78 14.32 2.83 -13.75
N LYS A 79 14.78 2.75 -15.02
CA LYS A 79 13.89 2.85 -16.20
C LYS A 79 12.82 1.76 -16.25
N SER A 80 13.08 0.59 -15.66
CA SER A 80 12.10 -0.49 -15.54
C SER A 80 11.02 -0.13 -14.53
N HIS A 81 11.36 0.49 -13.40
CA HIS A 81 10.37 0.89 -12.39
C HIS A 81 9.35 1.90 -12.91
N TYR A 82 9.77 2.85 -13.76
CA TYR A 82 8.86 3.79 -14.43
C TYR A 82 7.79 3.05 -15.24
N LYS A 83 8.23 2.15 -16.14
CA LYS A 83 7.32 1.42 -17.03
C LYS A 83 6.41 0.47 -16.25
N MET A 84 6.94 -0.19 -15.22
CA MET A 84 6.17 -1.09 -14.38
C MET A 84 5.07 -0.36 -13.62
N THR A 85 5.37 0.77 -12.98
CA THR A 85 4.38 1.54 -12.22
C THR A 85 3.24 2.03 -13.11
N ILE A 86 3.58 2.56 -14.29
CA ILE A 86 2.57 3.03 -15.26
C ILE A 86 1.76 1.87 -15.82
N SER A 87 2.40 0.74 -16.14
CA SER A 87 1.72 -0.46 -16.63
C SER A 87 0.74 -1.02 -15.60
N GLU A 88 1.14 -1.11 -14.33
CA GLU A 88 0.29 -1.54 -13.22
C GLU A 88 -0.93 -0.61 -13.06
N ALA A 89 -0.71 0.70 -12.99
CA ALA A 89 -1.79 1.68 -12.87
C ALA A 89 -2.75 1.66 -14.08
N SER A 90 -2.20 1.54 -15.30
CA SER A 90 -2.98 1.48 -16.53
C SER A 90 -3.83 0.21 -16.59
N THR A 91 -3.27 -0.92 -16.16
CA THR A 91 -3.98 -2.20 -16.11
C THR A 91 -5.13 -2.16 -15.10
N LEU A 92 -4.91 -1.59 -13.91
CA LEU A 92 -5.98 -1.42 -12.91
C LEU A 92 -7.12 -0.54 -13.44
N LYS A 93 -6.79 0.60 -14.08
CA LYS A 93 -7.80 1.47 -14.72
C LYS A 93 -8.55 0.75 -15.84
N TYR A 94 -7.84 -0.02 -16.66
CA TYR A 94 -8.46 -0.80 -17.74
C TYR A 94 -9.43 -1.84 -17.18
N LEU A 95 -9.01 -2.65 -16.20
CA LEU A 95 -9.85 -3.66 -15.57
C LEU A 95 -11.08 -3.05 -14.89
N GLY A 96 -10.91 -1.93 -14.17
CA GLY A 96 -12.03 -1.25 -13.52
C GLY A 96 -13.06 -0.69 -14.50
N LYS A 97 -12.64 -0.34 -15.73
CA LYS A 97 -13.53 0.18 -16.78
C LYS A 97 -14.16 -0.93 -17.62
N HIS A 98 -13.46 -2.04 -17.83
CA HIS A 98 -13.79 -3.04 -18.86
C HIS A 98 -14.09 -4.43 -18.32
N SER A 99 -14.13 -4.62 -17.00
CA SER A 99 -14.48 -5.90 -16.38
C SER A 99 -15.32 -5.69 -15.12
N SER A 100 -15.97 -6.77 -14.67
CA SER A 100 -16.66 -6.82 -13.37
C SER A 100 -15.74 -7.26 -12.23
N VAL A 101 -14.44 -7.45 -12.48
CA VAL A 101 -13.49 -7.88 -11.46
C VAL A 101 -13.27 -6.73 -10.47
N PRO A 102 -13.47 -6.94 -9.16
CA PRO A 102 -13.22 -5.90 -8.18
C PRO A 102 -11.72 -5.61 -8.12
N VAL A 103 -11.32 -4.42 -8.56
CA VAL A 103 -9.95 -3.92 -8.51
C VAL A 103 -9.89 -2.59 -7.76
N PRO A 104 -8.74 -2.24 -7.14
CA PRO A 104 -8.54 -0.92 -6.59
C PRO A 104 -8.75 0.20 -7.62
N GLU A 105 -9.45 1.26 -7.20
CA GLU A 105 -9.62 2.46 -7.99
C GLU A 105 -8.35 3.31 -7.90
N VAL A 106 -7.77 3.67 -9.05
CA VAL A 106 -6.54 4.48 -9.12
C VAL A 106 -6.89 5.97 -9.21
N TYR A 107 -6.61 6.71 -8.14
CA TYR A 107 -6.85 8.16 -8.06
C TYR A 107 -5.73 8.96 -8.73
N SER A 108 -4.47 8.60 -8.48
CA SER A 108 -3.30 9.25 -9.07
C SER A 108 -2.13 8.27 -9.16
N PHE A 109 -1.22 8.48 -10.12
CA PHE A 109 0.02 7.71 -10.23
C PHE A 109 1.11 8.51 -10.95
N SER A 110 2.37 8.22 -10.62
CA SER A 110 3.54 8.72 -11.35
C SER A 110 4.60 7.63 -11.44
N GLY A 111 5.18 7.45 -12.63
CA GLY A 111 6.32 6.55 -12.82
C GLY A 111 7.68 7.20 -12.56
N SER A 112 7.72 8.53 -12.36
CA SER A 112 8.94 9.33 -12.26
C SER A 112 9.22 9.74 -10.81
N HIS A 113 10.47 10.10 -10.52
CA HIS A 113 10.82 10.83 -9.29
C HIS A 113 10.53 12.34 -9.40
N ASP A 114 10.33 12.82 -10.63
CA ASP A 114 9.97 14.21 -10.93
C ASP A 114 8.48 14.43 -10.64
N ASN A 115 8.15 14.48 -9.35
CA ASN A 115 6.84 14.81 -8.81
C ASN A 115 7.01 15.30 -7.37
N GLU A 116 6.02 16.01 -6.83
CA GLU A 116 6.10 16.65 -5.51
C GLU A 116 6.35 15.67 -4.35
N ILE A 117 5.97 14.40 -4.50
CA ILE A 117 6.17 13.34 -3.49
C ILE A 117 7.60 12.77 -3.56
N GLY A 118 8.28 12.87 -4.71
CA GLY A 118 9.69 12.50 -4.89
C GLY A 118 9.96 11.00 -5.11
N VAL A 119 8.92 10.17 -5.22
CA VAL A 119 9.01 8.75 -5.57
C VAL A 119 7.97 8.36 -6.62
N PRO A 120 8.21 7.33 -7.45
CA PRO A 120 7.16 6.72 -8.25
C PRO A 120 6.09 6.12 -7.35
N TYR A 121 4.82 6.26 -7.73
CA TYR A 121 3.73 5.80 -6.89
C TYR A 121 2.47 5.46 -7.67
N ILE A 122 1.60 4.71 -6.99
CA ILE A 122 0.18 4.58 -7.29
C ILE A 122 -0.58 4.91 -5.99
N LEU A 123 -1.48 5.89 -6.07
CA LEU A 123 -2.41 6.26 -5.01
C LEU A 123 -3.79 5.72 -5.42
N MET A 124 -4.33 4.80 -4.62
CA MET A 124 -5.52 4.03 -4.98
C MET A 124 -6.39 3.69 -3.77
N SER A 125 -7.60 3.20 -4.01
CA SER A 125 -8.47 2.69 -2.94
C SER A 125 -7.85 1.46 -2.27
N LYS A 126 -8.19 1.23 -0.99
CA LYS A 126 -7.87 -0.03 -0.32
C LYS A 126 -8.80 -1.12 -0.85
N ALA A 127 -8.22 -2.24 -1.32
CA ALA A 127 -8.99 -3.40 -1.73
C ALA A 127 -9.80 -3.95 -0.54
N SER A 128 -11.09 -4.21 -0.77
CA SER A 128 -11.95 -4.87 0.21
C SER A 128 -11.62 -6.37 0.31
N GLY A 129 -11.74 -6.92 1.50
CA GLY A 129 -11.65 -8.37 1.72
C GLY A 129 -10.61 -8.76 2.76
N ARG A 130 -10.42 -10.06 2.87
CA ARG A 130 -9.50 -10.71 3.80
C ARG A 130 -8.38 -11.37 3.01
N ALA A 131 -7.13 -11.20 3.44
CA ALA A 131 -6.02 -11.89 2.77
C ALA A 131 -6.21 -13.41 2.87
N LEU A 132 -5.93 -14.12 1.79
CA LEU A 132 -6.15 -15.57 1.72
C LEU A 132 -5.38 -16.35 2.81
N SER A 133 -4.21 -15.84 3.20
CA SER A 133 -3.37 -16.40 4.27
C SER A 133 -3.98 -16.29 5.66
N GLU A 134 -5.00 -15.45 5.85
CA GLU A 134 -5.66 -15.29 7.15
C GLU A 134 -6.78 -16.33 7.36
N TYR A 135 -7.19 -17.06 6.32
CA TYR A 135 -8.19 -18.11 6.46
C TYR A 135 -7.58 -19.32 7.17
N ASP A 136 -8.34 -19.88 8.12
CA ASP A 136 -8.05 -21.19 8.67
C ASP A 136 -8.56 -22.25 7.69
N TRP A 137 -7.63 -22.90 7.02
CA TRP A 137 -7.93 -23.93 6.03
C TRP A 137 -8.42 -25.24 6.64
N SER A 138 -8.26 -25.44 7.96
CA SER A 138 -8.75 -26.64 8.63
C SER A 138 -10.29 -26.76 8.57
N GLU A 139 -11.01 -25.64 8.50
CA GLU A 139 -12.47 -25.59 8.35
C GLU A 139 -12.93 -25.92 6.92
N ALA A 140 -12.08 -25.74 5.90
CA ALA A 140 -12.41 -26.09 4.52
C ALA A 140 -12.61 -27.61 4.33
N PHE A 141 -11.99 -28.42 5.18
CA PHE A 141 -12.16 -29.88 5.22
C PHE A 141 -13.43 -30.33 5.94
N ARG A 142 -14.25 -29.40 6.46
CA ARG A 142 -15.55 -29.69 7.09
C ARG A 142 -16.74 -29.44 6.18
N ILE A 143 -16.50 -29.05 4.92
CA ILE A 143 -17.56 -28.88 3.91
C ILE A 143 -18.18 -30.27 3.61
N PRO A 144 -19.48 -30.48 3.84
CA PRO A 144 -20.14 -31.75 3.51
C PRO A 144 -19.95 -32.06 2.02
N GLY A 145 -19.23 -33.14 1.71
CA GLY A 145 -18.89 -33.55 0.34
C GLY A 145 -17.48 -33.22 -0.15
N TYR A 146 -16.64 -32.54 0.64
CA TYR A 146 -15.23 -32.32 0.31
C TYR A 146 -14.33 -33.36 1.04
N THR A 147 -14.09 -34.50 0.38
CA THR A 147 -13.39 -35.67 0.97
C THR A 147 -11.88 -35.68 0.80
N VAL A 148 -11.25 -34.59 0.34
CA VAL A 148 -9.80 -34.57 0.11
C VAL A 148 -9.09 -34.29 1.43
N GLN A 149 -8.66 -35.35 2.11
CA GLN A 149 -7.68 -35.28 3.18
C GLN A 149 -6.30 -35.07 2.54
N ILE A 150 -5.87 -33.82 2.35
CA ILE A 150 -4.47 -33.56 2.00
C ILE A 150 -3.66 -33.78 3.28
N PRO A 151 -2.72 -34.74 3.33
CA PRO A 151 -1.81 -34.85 4.46
C PRO A 151 -1.09 -33.51 4.60
N LEU A 152 -1.15 -32.90 5.78
CA LEU A 152 -0.27 -31.79 6.10
C LEU A 152 1.16 -32.29 5.83
N LEU A 153 1.83 -31.68 4.84
CA LEU A 153 3.25 -31.96 4.60
C LEU A 153 4.01 -31.69 5.92
N PRO A 154 4.98 -32.55 6.26
CA PRO A 154 5.69 -32.50 7.54
C PRO A 154 6.39 -31.18 7.81
#